data_AF-A0A1B6HGH5-F1
#
_entry.id   AF-A0A1B6HGH5-F1
#
_cell.length_a   1.000
_cell.length_b   1.000
_cell.length_c   1.000
_cell.angle_alpha   90.00
_cell.angle_beta   90.00
_cell.angle_gamma   90.00
#
_symmetry.space_group_name_H-M   'P 1'
#
loop_
_entity.id
_entity.type
_entity.pdbx_description
1 polymer ?
#
loop_
_entity_poly.entity_id
_entity_poly.type
_entity_poly.pdbx_seq_one_letter_code
_entity_poly.pdbx_strand_id
1 'polypeptide(L)'
;FEMNLGLYGETVVPITFTHNKITEETVRVYNDLVNNQGSSTDEFSGNINQGLIARLEEDKSYYRKAVVAAEFNRSYVTALYNAVAIHSAPISLNLITNTILKAFNPSSSIDVVNHPFIGNQFSDKEDLCDPRKIQLTMGMNTVTAAVRWVLLACGIMIISGRFISQPLLERANNAKQLQFMTGISPFVYWHSHFLLDFIFYLVAIIFVVIAIWILDVEQTVTHSGKMGVLFFLLVLYGISGIPFTYIITFLVRSSAKAFSLFLIFQLLTGIVAPLVMLGLESIYSEKSTPRLKFDLANGLLCLNPLYALTSALVRLVKVMIEVSNCSKCSIICDSSALFEGHSVWNILEYVIFLMTEWILYWFIIFMIDFGLLELFWSNVRSKLIGPMFKYTVVDDDDVAEEKQKARNFMLNNVHPEQPVRDGPVLKVCGLGKKYNRNMVAVHEVSILVEKGQCFGLLGVNGAGKTTTFKMLTGEEIPTVGTASILSYDIVNNRLKYLKEIGYCPQFDAIIEVLTGEEMLRLYAGLRGISLYSMDSEVSNWINIMGLDEFAKAQCGTYSGGNKRKLSTAMALIGDPSVVFLDEPTAGVDPVSRRKLWDVLAQCQRTGQAIVLTSHSMEECEAL
;
A
#
# COMPACT_ATOMS: atom_id res chain seq x y z
N PHE A 1 -14.83 -8.70 -49.55
CA PHE A 1 -13.71 -7.93 -50.12
C PHE A 1 -13.38 -8.48 -51.50
N GLU A 2 -13.34 -7.63 -52.52
CA GLU A 2 -12.86 -8.04 -53.85
C GLU A 2 -11.36 -8.36 -53.78
N MET A 3 -10.98 -9.55 -54.24
CA MET A 3 -9.61 -10.01 -54.18
C MET A 3 -8.86 -9.57 -55.44
N ASN A 4 -8.20 -8.41 -55.37
CA ASN A 4 -7.39 -7.86 -56.46
C ASN A 4 -5.95 -7.53 -56.00
N LEU A 5 -5.04 -7.32 -56.96
CA LEU A 5 -3.65 -6.94 -56.65
C LEU A 5 -3.53 -5.57 -55.97
N GLY A 6 -4.49 -4.67 -56.20
CA GLY A 6 -4.55 -3.35 -55.56
C GLY A 6 -4.58 -3.38 -54.03
N LEU A 7 -5.04 -4.48 -53.41
CA LEU A 7 -4.95 -4.69 -51.96
C LEU A 7 -3.52 -4.64 -51.41
N TYR A 8 -2.52 -4.89 -52.26
CA TYR A 8 -1.11 -4.95 -51.90
C TYR A 8 -0.31 -3.74 -52.41
N GLY A 9 -0.97 -2.71 -52.94
CA GLY A 9 -0.34 -1.50 -53.49
C GLY A 9 0.26 -1.72 -54.89
N GLU A 10 1.40 -1.07 -55.18
CA GLU A 10 2.12 -1.26 -56.44
C GLU A 10 2.85 -2.62 -56.43
N THR A 11 2.25 -3.63 -57.04
CA THR A 11 2.85 -4.96 -57.20
C THR A 11 3.53 -5.11 -58.56
N VAL A 12 4.57 -5.94 -58.60
CA VAL A 12 5.25 -6.34 -59.83
C VAL A 12 4.97 -7.82 -60.04
N VAL A 13 4.37 -8.18 -61.17
CA VAL A 13 3.96 -9.55 -61.48
C VAL A 13 4.96 -10.16 -62.47
N PRO A 14 5.88 -11.01 -61.98
CA PRO A 14 6.84 -11.65 -62.85
C PRO A 14 6.18 -12.72 -63.73
N ILE A 15 6.53 -12.73 -65.01
CA ILE A 15 5.99 -13.64 -66.01
C ILE A 15 7.08 -14.29 -66.86
N THR A 16 6.88 -15.54 -67.26
CA THR A 16 7.67 -16.22 -68.30
C THR A 16 6.74 -16.90 -69.27
N PHE A 17 7.09 -16.96 -70.55
CA PHE A 17 6.28 -17.64 -71.54
C PHE A 17 7.11 -18.21 -72.69
N THR A 18 6.60 -19.27 -73.31
CA THR A 18 7.18 -19.81 -74.55
C THR A 18 6.70 -18.98 -75.74
N HIS A 19 7.61 -18.44 -76.56
CA HIS A 19 7.24 -17.63 -77.73
C HIS A 19 6.46 -18.47 -78.76
N ASN A 20 5.16 -18.22 -78.84
CA ASN A 20 4.23 -18.77 -79.82
C ASN A 20 3.09 -17.78 -80.00
N LYS A 21 2.45 -17.77 -81.17
CA LYS A 21 1.38 -16.81 -81.48
C LYS A 21 0.23 -16.83 -80.47
N ILE A 22 -0.14 -18.03 -80.01
CA ILE A 22 -1.22 -18.24 -79.04
C ILE A 22 -0.82 -17.74 -77.64
N THR A 23 0.40 -18.04 -77.20
CA THR A 23 0.88 -17.66 -75.87
C THR A 23 1.12 -16.15 -75.78
N GLU A 24 1.64 -15.52 -76.85
CA GLU A 24 1.79 -14.06 -76.92
C GLU A 24 0.46 -13.32 -76.85
N GLU A 25 -0.60 -13.86 -77.46
CA GLU A 25 -1.94 -13.31 -77.37
C GLU A 25 -2.52 -13.45 -75.94
N THR A 26 -2.34 -14.61 -75.30
CA THR A 26 -2.77 -14.81 -73.90
C THR A 26 -2.00 -13.96 -72.90
N VAL A 27 -0.70 -13.74 -73.13
CA VAL A 27 0.15 -12.90 -72.27
C VAL A 27 -0.24 -11.43 -72.39
N ARG A 28 -0.62 -10.95 -73.59
CA ARG A 28 -1.16 -9.59 -73.73
C ARG A 28 -2.42 -9.39 -72.89
N VAL A 29 -3.35 -10.36 -72.94
CA VAL A 29 -4.57 -10.32 -72.10
C VAL A 29 -4.23 -10.35 -70.61
N TYR A 30 -3.23 -11.13 -70.20
CA TYR A 30 -2.76 -11.17 -68.81
C TYR A 30 -2.15 -9.82 -68.38
N ASN A 31 -1.29 -9.23 -69.21
CA ASN A 31 -0.67 -7.94 -68.96
C ASN A 31 -1.73 -6.84 -68.82
N ASP A 32 -2.75 -6.84 -69.68
CA ASP A 32 -3.86 -5.89 -69.58
C ASP A 32 -4.64 -6.08 -68.26
N LEU A 33 -4.88 -7.31 -67.81
CA LEU A 33 -5.54 -7.59 -66.53
C LEU A 33 -4.72 -7.12 -65.33
N VAL A 34 -3.40 -7.35 -65.33
CA VAL A 34 -2.50 -6.91 -64.26
C VAL A 34 -2.38 -5.38 -64.22
N ASN A 35 -2.24 -4.74 -65.38
CA ASN A 35 -2.18 -3.29 -65.52
C ASN A 35 -3.49 -2.62 -65.08
N ASN A 36 -4.65 -3.20 -65.41
CA ASN A 36 -5.96 -2.71 -64.96
C ASN A 36 -6.13 -2.76 -63.44
N GLN A 37 -5.37 -3.62 -62.74
CA GLN A 37 -5.34 -3.69 -61.27
C GLN A 37 -4.25 -2.80 -60.64
N GLY A 38 -3.60 -1.92 -61.43
CA GLY A 38 -2.60 -0.96 -60.94
C GLY A 38 -1.23 -1.59 -60.66
N SER A 39 -0.92 -2.74 -61.26
CA SER A 39 0.33 -3.47 -61.09
C SER A 39 1.07 -3.60 -62.42
N SER A 40 2.39 -3.79 -62.40
CA SER A 40 3.21 -3.90 -63.62
C SER A 40 3.73 -5.32 -63.83
N THR A 41 3.90 -5.76 -65.07
CA THR A 41 4.47 -7.07 -65.40
C THR A 41 5.98 -7.01 -65.65
N ASP A 42 6.73 -8.04 -65.23
CA ASP A 42 8.18 -8.15 -65.42
C ASP A 42 8.52 -9.46 -66.14
N GLU A 43 9.08 -9.38 -67.34
CA GLU A 43 9.26 -10.53 -68.24
C GLU A 43 10.63 -11.18 -68.04
N PHE A 44 10.65 -12.49 -67.77
CA PHE A 44 11.88 -13.28 -67.65
C PHE A 44 12.05 -14.25 -68.82
N SER A 45 13.26 -14.29 -69.39
CA SER A 45 13.64 -15.30 -70.37
C SER A 45 14.10 -16.58 -69.66
N GLY A 46 13.33 -17.66 -69.73
CA GLY A 46 13.70 -18.98 -69.19
C GLY A 46 12.91 -19.37 -67.93
N ASN A 47 13.54 -20.12 -67.01
CA ASN A 47 12.87 -20.65 -65.82
C ASN A 47 12.57 -19.52 -64.82
N ILE A 48 11.29 -19.32 -64.52
CA ILE A 48 10.81 -18.26 -63.62
C ILE A 48 11.44 -18.32 -62.23
N ASN A 49 11.73 -19.53 -61.71
CA ASN A 49 12.36 -19.67 -60.40
C ASN A 49 13.80 -19.14 -60.39
N GLN A 50 14.55 -19.34 -61.47
CA GLN A 50 15.91 -18.79 -61.59
C GLN A 50 15.89 -17.27 -61.80
N GLY A 51 14.94 -16.76 -62.59
CA GLY A 51 14.74 -15.32 -62.78
C GLY A 51 14.39 -14.59 -61.49
N LEU A 52 13.48 -15.17 -60.69
CA LEU A 52 13.14 -14.66 -59.36
C LEU A 52 14.35 -14.64 -58.43
N ILE A 53 15.16 -15.70 -58.39
CA ILE A 53 16.36 -15.76 -57.54
C ILE A 53 17.36 -14.67 -57.95
N ALA A 54 17.66 -14.52 -59.23
CA ALA A 54 18.57 -13.49 -59.73
C ALA A 54 18.07 -12.08 -59.36
N ARG A 55 16.77 -11.82 -59.50
CA ARG A 55 16.17 -10.52 -59.17
C ARG A 55 16.21 -10.22 -57.67
N LEU A 56 16.07 -11.25 -56.83
CA LEU A 56 16.19 -11.14 -55.38
C LEU A 56 17.63 -10.88 -54.91
N GLU A 57 18.63 -11.35 -55.65
CA GLU A 57 20.04 -11.04 -55.38
C GLU A 57 20.35 -9.56 -55.68
N GLU A 58 19.75 -8.99 -56.73
CA GLU A 58 19.87 -7.57 -57.08
C GLU A 58 19.08 -6.64 -56.15
N ASP A 59 17.80 -6.96 -55.91
CA ASP A 59 16.89 -6.15 -55.09
C ASP A 59 16.04 -7.02 -54.17
N LYS A 60 16.42 -7.06 -52.89
CA LYS A 60 15.68 -7.80 -51.86
C LYS A 60 14.27 -7.25 -51.63
N SER A 61 13.98 -5.99 -52.01
CA SER A 61 12.65 -5.40 -51.89
C SER A 61 11.65 -5.97 -52.91
N TYR A 62 12.16 -6.56 -54.00
CA TYR A 62 11.36 -7.21 -55.04
C TYR A 62 10.46 -8.32 -54.49
N TYR A 63 10.92 -9.06 -53.47
CA TYR A 63 10.14 -10.11 -52.80
C TYR A 63 8.79 -9.61 -52.27
N ARG A 64 8.74 -8.36 -51.77
CA ARG A 64 7.52 -7.77 -51.21
C ARG A 64 6.57 -7.27 -52.30
N LYS A 65 7.11 -6.95 -53.49
CA LYS A 65 6.34 -6.47 -54.65
C LYS A 65 5.83 -7.63 -55.51
N ALA A 66 6.53 -8.76 -55.54
CA ALA A 66 6.14 -9.98 -56.25
C ALA A 66 5.14 -10.81 -55.44
N VAL A 67 3.85 -10.43 -55.52
CA VAL A 67 2.76 -11.12 -54.81
C VAL A 67 2.29 -12.38 -55.55
N VAL A 68 2.23 -12.31 -56.88
CA VAL A 68 1.84 -13.42 -57.77
C VAL A 68 2.78 -13.47 -58.96
N ALA A 69 2.93 -14.63 -59.57
CA ALA A 69 3.73 -14.81 -60.79
C ALA A 69 3.06 -15.85 -61.70
N ALA A 70 3.36 -15.81 -63.01
CA ALA A 70 2.73 -16.72 -63.96
C ALA A 70 3.71 -17.26 -65.01
N GLU A 71 3.58 -18.54 -65.35
CA GLU A 71 4.31 -19.18 -66.44
C GLU A 71 3.33 -19.69 -67.50
N PHE A 72 3.48 -19.22 -68.74
CA PHE A 72 2.61 -19.58 -69.86
C PHE A 72 3.32 -20.54 -70.83
N ASN A 73 2.83 -21.77 -70.89
CA ASN A 73 3.26 -22.76 -71.86
C ASN A 73 2.13 -23.03 -72.89
N ARG A 74 2.45 -23.72 -73.99
CA ARG A 74 1.47 -24.07 -75.03
C ARG A 74 0.33 -24.97 -74.52
N SER A 75 0.61 -25.81 -73.52
CA SER A 75 -0.34 -26.83 -73.03
C SER A 75 -0.85 -26.59 -71.62
N TYR A 76 -0.21 -25.72 -70.83
CA TYR A 76 -0.58 -25.44 -69.44
C TYR A 76 -0.14 -24.03 -69.05
N VAL A 77 -0.82 -23.47 -68.03
CA VAL A 77 -0.44 -22.22 -67.38
C VAL A 77 -0.21 -22.52 -65.90
N THR A 78 0.95 -22.10 -65.37
CA THR A 78 1.30 -22.28 -63.96
C THR A 78 1.09 -20.97 -63.21
N ALA A 79 0.29 -21.03 -62.16
CA ALA A 79 0.08 -19.94 -61.20
C ALA A 79 1.06 -20.08 -60.05
N LEU A 80 1.83 -19.02 -59.77
CA LEU A 80 2.67 -18.93 -58.60
C LEU A 80 2.16 -17.82 -57.69
N TYR A 81 2.28 -18.00 -56.39
CA TYR A 81 1.81 -17.06 -55.38
C TYR A 81 2.78 -17.01 -54.20
N ASN A 82 2.82 -15.85 -53.54
CA ASN A 82 3.63 -15.66 -52.35
C ASN A 82 2.84 -16.05 -51.09
N ALA A 83 3.28 -17.11 -50.39
CA ALA A 83 2.61 -17.63 -49.18
C ALA A 83 2.57 -16.65 -48.00
N VAL A 84 3.37 -15.57 -48.01
CA VAL A 84 3.31 -14.50 -46.99
C VAL A 84 2.07 -13.62 -47.17
N ALA A 85 1.60 -13.44 -48.41
CA ALA A 85 0.43 -12.63 -48.71
C ALA A 85 -0.84 -13.48 -48.58
N ILE A 86 -1.69 -13.17 -47.60
CA ILE A 86 -2.85 -13.97 -47.18
C ILE A 86 -3.83 -14.28 -48.35
N HIS A 87 -3.98 -13.38 -49.32
CA HIS A 87 -4.91 -13.51 -50.45
C HIS A 87 -4.21 -13.79 -51.79
N SER A 88 -2.89 -14.03 -51.80
CA SER A 88 -2.14 -14.18 -53.06
C SER A 88 -2.57 -15.41 -53.88
N ALA A 89 -2.86 -16.53 -53.22
CA ALA A 89 -3.30 -17.76 -53.88
C ALA A 89 -4.62 -17.60 -54.66
N PRO A 90 -5.73 -17.10 -54.06
CA PRO A 90 -6.96 -16.86 -54.80
C PRO A 90 -6.83 -15.75 -55.85
N ILE A 91 -6.00 -14.72 -55.62
CA ILE A 91 -5.75 -13.66 -56.63
C ILE A 91 -5.02 -14.23 -57.85
N SER A 92 -3.96 -15.02 -57.63
CA SER A 92 -3.18 -15.66 -58.71
C SER A 92 -4.07 -16.56 -59.57
N LEU A 93 -4.94 -17.35 -58.93
CA LEU A 93 -5.91 -18.18 -59.64
C LEU A 93 -6.92 -17.34 -60.44
N ASN A 94 -7.47 -16.28 -59.84
CA ASN A 94 -8.44 -15.41 -60.49
C ASN A 94 -7.87 -14.69 -61.72
N LEU A 95 -6.60 -14.28 -61.68
CA LEU A 95 -5.93 -13.64 -62.82
C LEU A 95 -5.77 -14.61 -64.00
N ILE A 96 -5.37 -15.85 -63.73
CA ILE A 96 -5.18 -16.85 -64.80
C ILE A 96 -6.51 -17.31 -65.37
N THR A 97 -7.52 -17.57 -64.55
CA THR A 97 -8.85 -17.98 -65.05
C THR A 97 -9.49 -16.89 -65.90
N ASN A 98 -9.37 -15.61 -65.48
CA ASN A 98 -9.83 -14.48 -66.30
C ASN A 98 -9.03 -14.32 -67.60
N THR A 99 -7.73 -14.59 -67.57
CA THR A 99 -6.89 -14.53 -68.78
C THR A 99 -7.31 -15.58 -69.80
N ILE A 100 -7.51 -16.81 -69.35
CA ILE A 100 -7.99 -17.90 -70.20
C ILE A 100 -9.40 -17.56 -70.72
N LEU A 101 -10.29 -17.08 -69.86
CA LEU A 101 -11.66 -16.74 -70.25
C LEU A 101 -11.71 -15.62 -71.30
N LYS A 102 -10.95 -14.54 -71.11
CA LYS A 102 -10.88 -13.41 -72.03
C LYS A 102 -10.17 -13.75 -73.34
N ALA A 103 -9.25 -14.72 -73.34
CA ALA A 103 -8.64 -15.25 -74.55
C ALA A 103 -9.66 -15.97 -75.46
N PHE A 104 -10.69 -16.60 -74.90
CA PHE A 104 -11.78 -17.22 -75.68
C PHE A 104 -12.94 -16.26 -75.98
N ASN A 105 -13.31 -15.41 -75.03
CA ASN A 105 -14.37 -14.42 -75.21
C ASN A 105 -14.02 -13.11 -74.47
N PRO A 106 -13.69 -12.02 -75.19
CA PRO A 106 -13.18 -10.79 -74.59
C PRO A 106 -14.21 -10.04 -73.71
N SER A 107 -15.52 -10.33 -73.85
CA SER A 107 -16.58 -9.66 -73.07
C SER A 107 -16.88 -10.31 -71.70
N SER A 108 -16.27 -11.45 -71.38
CA SER A 108 -16.57 -12.19 -70.14
C SER A 108 -15.52 -11.94 -69.05
N SER A 109 -15.96 -11.77 -67.80
CA SER A 109 -15.09 -11.65 -66.62
C SER A 109 -15.65 -12.43 -65.42
N ILE A 110 -14.77 -12.88 -64.54
CA ILE A 110 -15.06 -13.56 -63.28
C ILE A 110 -14.53 -12.70 -62.14
N ASP A 111 -15.40 -12.33 -61.22
CA ASP A 111 -15.02 -11.63 -59.99
C ASP A 111 -15.01 -12.59 -58.81
N VAL A 112 -13.98 -12.48 -57.97
CA VAL A 112 -13.76 -13.35 -56.83
C VAL A 112 -13.74 -12.51 -55.55
N VAL A 113 -14.69 -12.80 -54.67
CA VAL A 113 -14.88 -12.08 -53.41
C VAL A 113 -14.69 -13.04 -52.25
N ASN A 114 -13.82 -12.69 -51.30
CA ASN A 114 -13.83 -13.36 -50.01
C ASN A 114 -14.89 -12.70 -49.13
N HIS A 115 -15.90 -13.47 -48.74
CA HIS A 115 -16.88 -13.06 -47.75
C HIS A 115 -16.83 -14.05 -46.60
N PRO A 116 -16.10 -13.75 -45.50
CA PRO A 116 -16.11 -14.62 -44.34
C PRO A 116 -17.54 -14.78 -43.83
N PHE A 117 -17.92 -16.00 -43.47
CA PHE A 117 -19.21 -16.22 -42.83
C PHE A 117 -19.21 -15.53 -41.46
N ILE A 118 -19.98 -14.45 -41.33
CA ILE A 118 -20.20 -13.77 -40.05
C ILE A 118 -21.41 -14.43 -39.41
N GLY A 119 -21.17 -15.41 -38.55
CA GLY A 119 -22.24 -16.12 -37.88
C GLY A 119 -21.83 -16.62 -36.50
N ASN A 120 -22.31 -15.93 -35.46
CA ASN A 120 -22.37 -16.40 -34.06
C ASN A 120 -23.22 -17.68 -33.87
N GLN A 121 -23.67 -18.31 -34.97
CA GLN A 121 -24.59 -19.46 -34.95
C GLN A 121 -23.92 -20.79 -35.31
N PHE A 122 -22.77 -20.79 -35.99
CA PHE A 122 -22.14 -22.05 -36.43
C PHE A 122 -20.69 -22.24 -35.95
N SER A 123 -19.92 -21.19 -35.63
CA SER A 123 -18.55 -21.37 -35.09
C SER A 123 -18.51 -21.30 -33.55
N ASP A 124 -19.19 -20.35 -32.91
CA ASP A 124 -18.98 -20.12 -31.47
C ASP A 124 -19.71 -21.09 -30.51
N LYS A 125 -20.63 -21.93 -30.97
CA LYS A 125 -21.27 -22.93 -30.07
C LYS A 125 -20.71 -24.33 -30.24
N GLU A 126 -20.42 -24.77 -31.46
CA GLU A 126 -19.81 -26.08 -31.69
C GLU A 126 -18.28 -26.06 -31.44
N ASP A 127 -17.56 -24.97 -31.74
CA ASP A 127 -16.12 -24.88 -31.43
C ASP A 127 -15.82 -24.56 -29.96
N LEU A 128 -16.72 -23.83 -29.27
CA LEU A 128 -16.58 -23.50 -27.84
C LEU A 128 -16.96 -24.66 -26.92
N CYS A 129 -17.64 -25.67 -27.42
CA CYS A 129 -18.03 -26.87 -26.67
C CYS A 129 -17.20 -28.12 -27.06
N ASP A 130 -16.22 -28.00 -27.98
CA ASP A 130 -15.23 -29.05 -28.27
C ASP A 130 -14.13 -29.07 -27.18
N PRO A 131 -14.01 -30.16 -26.39
CA PRO A 131 -13.09 -30.23 -25.25
C PRO A 131 -11.62 -29.95 -25.60
N ARG A 132 -11.17 -30.22 -26.84
CA ARG A 132 -9.77 -29.95 -27.25
C ARG A 132 -9.52 -28.48 -27.56
N LYS A 133 -10.48 -27.79 -28.19
CA LYS A 133 -10.39 -26.36 -28.48
C LYS A 133 -10.67 -25.52 -27.23
N ILE A 134 -11.57 -25.99 -26.35
CA ILE A 134 -11.77 -25.45 -25.01
C ILE A 134 -10.43 -25.37 -24.27
N GLN A 135 -9.61 -26.43 -24.28
CA GLN A 135 -8.35 -26.43 -23.54
C GLN A 135 -7.32 -25.40 -24.08
N LEU A 136 -7.26 -25.21 -25.40
CA LEU A 136 -6.37 -24.22 -26.04
C LEU A 136 -6.86 -22.77 -25.83
N THR A 137 -8.17 -22.54 -26.03
CA THR A 137 -8.83 -21.25 -25.81
C THR A 137 -8.84 -20.88 -24.33
N MET A 138 -9.01 -21.86 -23.42
CA MET A 138 -8.85 -21.68 -21.98
C MET A 138 -7.42 -21.26 -21.65
N GLY A 139 -6.40 -21.86 -22.26
CA GLY A 139 -4.99 -21.47 -22.02
C GLY A 139 -4.71 -20.01 -22.36
N MET A 140 -5.17 -19.52 -23.52
CA MET A 140 -4.99 -18.12 -23.90
C MET A 140 -5.85 -17.15 -23.07
N ASN A 141 -7.12 -17.50 -22.82
CA ASN A 141 -8.03 -16.67 -22.04
C ASN A 141 -7.69 -16.64 -20.54
N THR A 142 -7.11 -17.71 -19.98
CA THR A 142 -6.66 -17.74 -18.59
C THR A 142 -5.45 -16.85 -18.37
N VAL A 143 -4.51 -16.76 -19.33
CA VAL A 143 -3.38 -15.83 -19.22
C VAL A 143 -3.87 -14.38 -19.31
N THR A 144 -4.71 -14.04 -20.29
CA THR A 144 -5.26 -12.68 -20.40
C THR A 144 -6.12 -12.30 -19.21
N ALA A 145 -6.88 -13.26 -18.66
CA ALA A 145 -7.65 -13.04 -17.44
C ALA A 145 -6.73 -12.87 -16.22
N ALA A 146 -5.71 -13.73 -16.03
CA ALA A 146 -4.77 -13.62 -14.93
C ALA A 146 -4.09 -12.24 -14.90
N VAL A 147 -3.75 -11.67 -16.06
CA VAL A 147 -3.22 -10.30 -16.17
C VAL A 147 -4.24 -9.26 -15.67
N ARG A 148 -5.52 -9.35 -16.05
CA ARG A 148 -6.58 -8.42 -15.57
C ARG A 148 -6.71 -8.45 -14.04
N TRP A 149 -6.58 -9.61 -13.41
CA TRP A 149 -6.72 -9.76 -11.95
C TRP A 149 -5.45 -9.43 -11.17
N VAL A 150 -4.28 -9.61 -11.77
CA VAL A 150 -3.03 -9.03 -11.26
C VAL A 150 -3.12 -7.50 -11.23
N LEU A 151 -3.68 -6.88 -12.26
CA LEU A 151 -3.91 -5.43 -12.27
C LEU A 151 -4.90 -4.99 -11.18
N LEU A 152 -5.92 -5.80 -10.88
CA LEU A 152 -6.80 -5.54 -9.74
C LEU A 152 -6.01 -5.59 -8.42
N ALA A 153 -5.15 -6.59 -8.22
CA ALA A 153 -4.30 -6.69 -7.03
C ALA A 153 -3.34 -5.48 -6.91
N CYS A 154 -2.81 -4.97 -8.03
CA CYS A 154 -2.03 -3.72 -8.05
C CYS A 154 -2.85 -2.52 -7.56
N GLY A 155 -4.12 -2.41 -7.98
CA GLY A 155 -5.02 -1.35 -7.51
C GLY A 155 -5.26 -1.42 -6.01
N ILE A 156 -5.55 -2.63 -5.50
CA ILE A 156 -5.78 -2.89 -4.08
C ILE A 156 -4.54 -2.56 -3.23
N MET A 157 -3.34 -2.91 -3.72
CA MET A 157 -2.07 -2.55 -3.09
C MET A 157 -1.90 -1.04 -2.92
N ILE A 158 -2.30 -0.23 -3.91
CA ILE A 158 -2.21 1.23 -3.84
C ILE A 158 -3.21 1.78 -2.81
N ILE A 159 -4.44 1.24 -2.80
CA ILE A 159 -5.48 1.62 -1.84
C ILE A 159 -4.99 1.33 -0.42
N SER A 160 -4.53 0.11 -0.13
CA SER A 160 -4.08 -0.27 1.20
C SER A 160 -2.86 0.51 1.66
N GLY A 161 -1.98 0.92 0.75
CA GLY A 161 -0.80 1.73 1.08
C GLY A 161 -1.12 3.12 1.63
N ARG A 162 -2.30 3.68 1.34
CA ARG A 162 -2.69 5.00 1.85
C ARG A 162 -2.94 5.03 3.35
N PHE A 163 -3.44 3.92 3.92
CA PHE A 163 -3.75 3.78 5.36
C PHE A 163 -2.49 3.84 6.25
N ILE A 164 -1.29 3.73 5.67
CA ILE A 164 -0.02 3.92 6.39
C ILE A 164 0.17 5.38 6.83
N SER A 165 -0.33 6.33 6.02
CA SER A 165 0.09 7.73 6.12
C SER A 165 -0.31 8.43 7.42
N GLN A 166 -1.56 8.29 7.84
CA GLN A 166 -2.11 9.01 9.00
C GLN A 166 -1.51 8.51 10.33
N PRO A 167 -1.52 7.21 10.67
CA PRO A 167 -0.92 6.73 11.91
C PRO A 167 0.59 7.00 11.97
N LEU A 168 1.25 6.99 10.81
CA LEU A 168 2.67 7.31 10.72
C LEU A 168 2.96 8.80 10.98
N LEU A 169 2.13 9.71 10.45
CA LEU A 169 2.27 11.15 10.69
C LEU A 169 2.11 11.45 12.19
N GLU A 170 1.09 10.87 12.83
CA GLU A 170 0.84 11.04 14.26
C GLU A 170 1.99 10.50 15.12
N ARG A 171 2.62 9.41 14.69
CA ARG A 171 3.82 8.87 15.35
C ARG A 171 5.05 9.73 15.11
N ALA A 172 5.27 10.21 13.88
CA ALA A 172 6.43 11.00 13.52
C ALA A 172 6.45 12.36 14.21
N ASN A 173 5.27 12.97 14.39
CA ASN A 173 5.08 14.24 15.08
C ASN A 173 4.85 14.08 16.59
N ASN A 174 4.93 12.85 17.15
CA ASN A 174 4.63 12.54 18.56
C ASN A 174 3.19 12.84 19.03
N ALA A 175 2.27 13.23 18.13
CA ALA A 175 0.86 13.44 18.47
C ALA A 175 0.21 12.17 19.04
N LYS A 176 0.61 10.98 18.56
CA LYS A 176 0.19 9.68 19.12
C LYS A 176 0.52 9.55 20.60
N GLN A 177 1.71 9.98 21.02
CA GLN A 177 2.13 9.91 22.41
C GLN A 177 1.30 10.88 23.27
N LEU A 178 1.03 12.09 22.77
CA LEU A 178 0.13 13.04 23.46
C LEU A 178 -1.29 12.49 23.64
N GLN A 179 -1.83 11.79 22.63
CA GLN A 179 -3.12 11.11 22.75
C GLN A 179 -3.11 10.00 23.81
N PHE A 180 -1.99 9.29 24.00
CA PHE A 180 -1.89 8.33 25.11
C PHE A 180 -1.80 8.99 26.49
N MET A 181 -1.23 10.20 26.57
CA MET A 181 -1.21 10.99 27.80
C MET A 181 -2.58 11.53 28.21
N THR A 182 -3.56 11.60 27.31
CA THR A 182 -4.94 11.90 27.72
C THR A 182 -5.66 10.69 28.34
N GLY A 183 -5.02 9.52 28.37
CA GLY A 183 -5.57 8.29 28.93
C GLY A 183 -6.27 7.39 27.92
N ILE A 184 -6.12 7.63 26.62
CA ILE A 184 -6.59 6.72 25.58
C ILE A 184 -5.79 5.41 25.66
N SER A 185 -6.49 4.28 25.63
CA SER A 185 -5.82 2.98 25.50
C SER A 185 -5.39 2.72 24.05
N PRO A 186 -4.27 2.01 23.82
CA PRO A 186 -3.87 1.60 22.47
C PRO A 186 -4.97 0.86 21.70
N PHE A 187 -5.84 0.12 22.40
CA PHE A 187 -7.01 -0.54 21.81
C PHE A 187 -7.95 0.46 21.13
N VAL A 188 -8.36 1.51 21.83
CA VAL A 188 -9.30 2.51 21.30
C VAL A 188 -8.66 3.26 20.13
N TYR A 189 -7.38 3.64 20.26
CA TYR A 189 -6.64 4.32 19.21
C TYR A 189 -6.66 3.54 17.89
N TRP A 190 -6.20 2.28 17.90
CA TRP A 190 -6.09 1.52 16.66
C TRP A 190 -7.41 1.05 16.09
N HIS A 191 -8.38 0.67 16.94
CA HIS A 191 -9.69 0.27 16.44
C HIS A 191 -10.45 1.45 15.83
N SER A 192 -10.23 2.67 16.33
CA SER A 192 -10.82 3.88 15.73
C SER A 192 -10.25 4.13 14.33
N HIS A 193 -8.92 4.05 14.16
CA HIS A 193 -8.27 4.13 12.85
C HIS A 193 -8.75 3.01 11.91
N PHE A 194 -8.71 1.76 12.38
CA PHE A 194 -9.18 0.60 11.60
C PHE A 194 -10.63 0.73 11.15
N LEU A 195 -11.54 1.18 12.02
CA LEU A 195 -12.94 1.32 11.68
C LEU A 195 -13.17 2.34 10.56
N LEU A 196 -12.51 3.50 10.64
CA LEU A 196 -12.58 4.53 9.61
C LEU A 196 -11.98 4.05 8.28
N ASP A 197 -10.77 3.47 8.34
CA ASP A 197 -10.05 2.99 7.17
C ASP A 197 -10.79 1.82 6.49
N PHE A 198 -11.40 0.93 7.28
CA PHE A 198 -12.21 -0.17 6.78
C PHE A 198 -13.49 0.32 6.09
N ILE A 199 -14.13 1.38 6.59
CA ILE A 199 -15.29 2.00 5.92
C ILE A 199 -14.87 2.58 4.56
N PHE A 200 -13.77 3.34 4.50
CA PHE A 200 -13.27 3.89 3.23
C PHE A 200 -12.87 2.79 2.24
N TYR A 201 -12.24 1.74 2.75
CA TYR A 201 -11.91 0.55 1.97
C TYR A 201 -13.17 -0.13 1.42
N LEU A 202 -14.19 -0.35 2.25
CA LEU A 202 -15.45 -1.00 1.84
C LEU A 202 -16.12 -0.21 0.71
N VAL A 203 -16.18 1.11 0.82
CA VAL A 203 -16.73 1.99 -0.23
C VAL A 203 -15.94 1.82 -1.53
N ALA A 204 -14.62 1.81 -1.47
CA ALA A 204 -13.77 1.60 -2.65
C ALA A 204 -14.01 0.23 -3.30
N ILE A 205 -14.14 -0.84 -2.51
CA ILE A 205 -14.41 -2.19 -3.00
C ILE A 205 -15.79 -2.31 -3.64
N ILE A 206 -16.81 -1.64 -3.09
CA ILE A 206 -18.14 -1.59 -3.71
C ILE A 206 -18.05 -0.97 -5.11
N PHE A 207 -17.34 0.15 -5.27
CA PHE A 207 -17.13 0.76 -6.58
C PHE A 207 -16.37 -0.15 -7.54
N VAL A 208 -15.33 -0.84 -7.08
CA VAL A 208 -14.57 -1.81 -7.87
C VAL A 208 -15.46 -2.95 -8.35
N VAL A 209 -16.30 -3.51 -7.48
CA VAL A 209 -17.21 -4.62 -7.81
C VAL A 209 -18.30 -4.18 -8.79
N ILE A 210 -18.84 -2.97 -8.64
CA ILE A 210 -19.78 -2.37 -9.60
C ILE A 210 -19.08 -2.16 -10.95
N ALA A 211 -17.85 -1.67 -10.96
CA ALA A 211 -17.09 -1.47 -12.20
C ALA A 211 -16.85 -2.81 -12.93
N ILE A 212 -16.49 -3.86 -12.20
CA ILE A 212 -16.33 -5.21 -12.77
C ILE A 212 -17.66 -5.69 -13.37
N TRP A 213 -18.78 -5.46 -12.69
CA TRP A 213 -20.11 -5.83 -13.17
C TRP A 213 -20.48 -5.13 -14.48
N ILE A 214 -20.21 -3.82 -14.59
CA ILE A 214 -20.51 -3.03 -15.79
C ILE A 214 -19.59 -3.39 -16.96
N LEU A 215 -18.30 -3.67 -16.69
CA LEU A 215 -17.27 -3.89 -17.70
C LEU A 215 -17.10 -5.36 -18.11
N ASP A 216 -17.88 -6.30 -17.58
CA ASP A 216 -17.84 -7.73 -17.94
C ASP A 216 -18.49 -8.01 -19.32
N VAL A 217 -17.84 -7.50 -20.38
CA VAL A 217 -18.32 -7.64 -21.78
C VAL A 217 -18.45 -9.10 -22.22
N GLU A 218 -17.54 -9.97 -21.77
CA GLU A 218 -17.51 -11.40 -22.11
C GLU A 218 -18.48 -12.24 -21.25
N GLN A 219 -19.19 -11.61 -20.30
CA GLN A 219 -20.11 -12.26 -19.36
C GLN A 219 -19.49 -13.42 -18.58
N THR A 220 -18.20 -13.29 -18.25
CA THR A 220 -17.43 -14.35 -17.58
C THR A 220 -17.71 -14.38 -16.08
N VAL A 221 -17.76 -13.21 -15.45
CA VAL A 221 -17.93 -13.07 -14.01
C VAL A 221 -19.41 -13.18 -13.63
N THR A 222 -20.27 -12.52 -14.40
CA THR A 222 -21.72 -12.44 -14.15
C THR A 222 -22.43 -13.79 -14.27
N HIS A 223 -22.16 -14.55 -15.34
CA HIS A 223 -22.79 -15.86 -15.54
C HIS A 223 -22.26 -16.96 -14.60
N SER A 224 -21.05 -16.79 -14.05
CA SER A 224 -20.48 -17.79 -13.14
C SER A 224 -21.28 -17.95 -11.84
N GLY A 225 -22.05 -16.94 -11.43
CA GLY A 225 -22.74 -16.90 -10.14
C GLY A 225 -21.79 -16.80 -8.93
N LYS A 226 -20.48 -16.62 -9.14
CA LYS A 226 -19.45 -16.59 -8.07
C LYS A 226 -19.00 -15.18 -7.68
N MET A 227 -19.68 -14.14 -8.15
CA MET A 227 -19.37 -12.74 -7.83
C MET A 227 -19.41 -12.44 -6.32
N GLY A 228 -20.29 -13.12 -5.56
CA GLY A 228 -20.31 -13.02 -4.10
C GLY A 228 -19.03 -13.51 -3.43
N VAL A 229 -18.38 -14.55 -3.99
CA VAL A 229 -17.09 -15.06 -3.49
C VAL A 229 -15.97 -14.05 -3.74
N LEU A 230 -15.99 -13.38 -4.89
CA LEU A 230 -15.05 -12.29 -5.18
C LEU A 230 -15.19 -11.15 -4.16
N PHE A 231 -16.42 -10.67 -3.94
CA PHE A 231 -16.67 -9.61 -2.96
C PHE A 231 -16.22 -10.04 -1.55
N PHE A 232 -16.52 -11.28 -1.17
CA PHE A 232 -16.09 -11.84 0.12
C PHE A 232 -14.57 -11.86 0.28
N LEU A 233 -13.82 -12.32 -0.73
CA LEU A 233 -12.34 -12.31 -0.71
C LEU A 233 -11.78 -10.89 -0.55
N LEU A 234 -12.36 -9.91 -1.25
CA LEU A 234 -11.94 -8.51 -1.16
C LEU A 234 -12.22 -7.92 0.23
N VAL A 235 -13.35 -8.27 0.86
CA VAL A 235 -13.67 -7.85 2.23
C VAL A 235 -12.70 -8.50 3.23
N LEU A 236 -12.40 -9.79 3.09
CA LEU A 236 -11.44 -10.49 3.95
C LEU A 236 -10.04 -9.87 3.88
N TYR A 237 -9.58 -9.50 2.69
CA TYR A 237 -8.33 -8.75 2.55
C TYR A 237 -8.38 -7.40 3.28
N GLY A 238 -9.52 -6.70 3.33
CA GLY A 238 -9.63 -5.47 4.14
C GLY A 238 -9.37 -5.73 5.62
N ILE A 239 -9.91 -6.83 6.16
CA ILE A 239 -9.78 -7.19 7.58
C ILE A 239 -8.34 -7.54 7.95
N SER A 240 -7.61 -8.26 7.10
CA SER A 240 -6.21 -8.66 7.36
C SER A 240 -5.16 -7.68 6.82
N GLY A 241 -5.40 -7.11 5.65
CA GLY A 241 -4.50 -6.22 4.93
C GLY A 241 -4.32 -4.86 5.59
N ILE A 242 -5.37 -4.26 6.17
CA ILE A 242 -5.25 -2.95 6.86
C ILE A 242 -4.33 -3.07 8.09
N PRO A 243 -4.54 -3.99 9.04
CA PRO A 243 -3.60 -4.20 10.16
C PRO A 243 -2.18 -4.53 9.70
N PHE A 244 -2.02 -5.29 8.62
CA PHE A 244 -0.70 -5.56 8.03
C PHE A 244 0.02 -4.26 7.62
N THR A 245 -0.69 -3.29 7.03
CA THR A 245 -0.10 -1.99 6.65
C THR A 245 0.36 -1.18 7.87
N TYR A 246 -0.35 -1.28 9.01
CA TYR A 246 0.01 -0.59 10.24
C TYR A 246 1.35 -1.03 10.80
N ILE A 247 1.77 -2.28 10.58
CA ILE A 247 3.08 -2.78 11.04
C ILE A 247 4.22 -1.96 10.42
N ILE A 248 4.09 -1.55 9.16
CA ILE A 248 5.10 -0.78 8.44
C ILE A 248 5.26 0.62 9.01
N THR A 249 4.19 1.17 9.61
CA THR A 249 4.25 2.46 10.30
C THR A 249 5.33 2.44 11.37
N PHE A 250 5.67 1.28 11.95
CA PHE A 250 6.69 1.17 12.99
C PHE A 250 8.13 1.21 12.48
N LEU A 251 8.38 0.77 11.25
CA LEU A 251 9.72 0.56 10.68
C LEU A 251 10.38 1.86 10.19
N VAL A 252 9.59 2.85 9.78
CA VAL A 252 10.07 4.05 9.08
C VAL A 252 9.45 5.30 9.69
N ARG A 253 10.15 6.44 9.70
CA ARG A 253 9.63 7.73 10.21
C ARG A 253 9.08 8.67 9.13
N SER A 254 9.40 8.43 7.86
CA SER A 254 8.98 9.28 6.72
C SER A 254 7.87 8.60 5.91
N SER A 255 6.78 9.33 5.63
CA SER A 255 5.62 8.82 4.89
C SER A 255 5.95 8.37 3.47
N ALA A 256 6.69 9.17 2.71
CA ALA A 256 7.11 8.80 1.35
C ALA A 256 7.97 7.53 1.32
N LYS A 257 8.88 7.37 2.30
CA LYS A 257 9.72 6.17 2.43
C LYS A 257 8.90 4.95 2.82
N ALA A 258 7.96 5.09 3.77
CA ALA A 258 7.10 4.00 4.21
C ALA A 258 6.19 3.49 3.07
N PHE A 259 5.56 4.42 2.34
CA PHE A 259 4.71 4.08 1.19
C PHE A 259 5.51 3.38 0.08
N SER A 260 6.68 3.91 -0.28
CA SER A 260 7.53 3.32 -1.31
C SER A 260 8.03 1.93 -0.92
N LEU A 261 8.46 1.75 0.33
CA LEU A 261 8.89 0.45 0.85
C LEU A 261 7.75 -0.57 0.85
N PHE A 262 6.55 -0.14 1.26
CA PHE A 262 5.36 -0.99 1.23
C PHE A 262 5.04 -1.46 -0.20
N LEU A 263 4.99 -0.53 -1.17
CA LEU A 263 4.70 -0.89 -2.55
C LEU A 263 5.74 -1.85 -3.13
N ILE A 264 7.03 -1.62 -2.89
CA ILE A 264 8.09 -2.52 -3.37
C ILE A 264 7.94 -3.91 -2.74
N PHE A 265 7.73 -3.97 -1.43
CA PHE A 265 7.53 -5.23 -0.72
C PHE A 265 6.30 -5.98 -1.25
N GLN A 266 5.19 -5.28 -1.46
CA GLN A 266 3.94 -5.84 -1.95
C GLN A 266 3.98 -6.24 -3.42
N LEU A 267 4.72 -5.51 -4.25
CA LEU A 267 4.96 -5.88 -5.64
C LEU A 267 5.72 -7.21 -5.74
N LEU A 268 6.81 -7.35 -4.98
CA LEU A 268 7.65 -8.55 -5.00
C LEU A 268 6.92 -9.76 -4.39
N THR A 269 6.34 -9.59 -3.21
CA THR A 269 5.77 -10.72 -2.46
C THR A 269 4.29 -10.94 -2.75
N GLY A 270 3.50 -9.91 -3.03
CA GLY A 270 2.05 -10.02 -3.23
C GLY A 270 1.61 -10.15 -4.69
N ILE A 271 2.46 -9.81 -5.66
CA ILE A 271 2.15 -9.89 -7.11
C ILE A 271 3.09 -10.83 -7.86
N VAL A 272 4.41 -10.65 -7.72
CA VAL A 272 5.39 -11.49 -8.44
C VAL A 272 5.43 -12.91 -7.87
N ALA A 273 5.48 -13.07 -6.54
CA ALA A 273 5.58 -14.39 -5.92
C ALA A 273 4.39 -15.34 -6.24
N PRO A 274 3.11 -14.90 -6.25
CA PRO A 274 1.99 -15.76 -6.67
C PRO A 274 2.15 -16.28 -8.11
N LEU A 275 2.61 -15.43 -9.04
CA LEU A 275 2.84 -15.83 -10.44
C LEU A 275 3.97 -16.86 -10.55
N VAL A 276 5.06 -16.67 -9.80
CA VAL A 276 6.16 -17.64 -9.74
C VAL A 276 5.69 -18.96 -9.13
N MET A 277 4.90 -18.91 -8.05
CA MET A 277 4.42 -20.12 -7.37
C MET A 277 3.41 -20.89 -8.23
N LEU A 278 2.55 -20.22 -8.99
CA LEU A 278 1.69 -20.85 -10.00
C LEU A 278 2.51 -21.53 -11.11
N GLY A 279 3.56 -20.87 -11.59
CA GLY A 279 4.49 -21.46 -12.56
C GLY A 279 5.19 -22.71 -12.01
N LEU A 280 5.69 -22.64 -10.78
CA LEU A 280 6.33 -23.76 -10.10
C LEU A 280 5.35 -24.92 -9.87
N GLU A 281 4.10 -24.65 -9.48
CA GLU A 281 3.08 -25.68 -9.29
C GLU A 281 2.87 -26.53 -10.56
N SER A 282 2.88 -25.89 -11.74
CA SER A 282 2.74 -26.60 -13.02
C SER A 282 3.91 -27.58 -13.28
N ILE A 283 5.13 -27.20 -12.88
CA ILE A 283 6.35 -28.02 -13.05
C ILE A 283 6.40 -29.13 -11.99
N TYR A 284 5.97 -28.83 -10.76
CA TYR A 284 6.00 -29.78 -9.64
C TYR A 284 4.88 -30.81 -9.71
N SER A 285 3.73 -30.48 -10.30
CA SER A 285 2.64 -31.44 -10.52
C SER A 285 3.06 -32.64 -11.39
N GLU A 286 4.12 -32.50 -12.19
CA GLU A 286 4.64 -33.52 -13.10
C GLU A 286 5.73 -34.42 -12.46
N LYS A 287 6.33 -34.00 -11.32
CA LYS A 287 7.47 -34.69 -10.69
C LYS A 287 7.20 -35.07 -9.24
N SER A 288 7.45 -36.33 -8.90
CA SER A 288 7.40 -36.94 -7.56
C SER A 288 8.50 -36.44 -6.59
N THR A 289 8.64 -35.12 -6.44
CA THR A 289 9.64 -34.46 -5.57
C THR A 289 9.03 -34.03 -4.22
N PRO A 290 9.85 -33.78 -3.17
CA PRO A 290 9.31 -33.57 -1.81
C PRO A 290 8.52 -32.26 -1.68
N ARG A 291 7.20 -32.40 -1.53
CA ARG A 291 6.17 -31.34 -1.42
C ARG A 291 6.40 -30.35 -0.26
N LEU A 292 7.06 -30.78 0.81
CA LEU A 292 7.24 -30.00 2.03
C LEU A 292 7.90 -28.63 1.83
N LYS A 293 8.90 -28.52 0.93
CA LYS A 293 9.57 -27.24 0.69
C LYS A 293 8.67 -26.24 -0.03
N PHE A 294 7.86 -26.72 -0.96
CA PHE A 294 6.89 -25.90 -1.69
C PHE A 294 5.79 -25.42 -0.74
N ASP A 295 5.24 -26.34 0.08
CA ASP A 295 4.18 -26.02 1.04
C ASP A 295 4.65 -25.02 2.10
N LEU A 296 5.87 -25.19 2.62
CA LEU A 296 6.44 -24.25 3.59
C LEU A 296 6.67 -22.86 2.98
N ALA A 297 7.19 -22.80 1.75
CA ALA A 297 7.39 -21.53 1.06
C ALA A 297 6.04 -20.83 0.77
N ASN A 298 5.03 -21.59 0.33
CA ASN A 298 3.69 -21.07 0.06
C ASN A 298 3.03 -20.54 1.36
N GLY A 299 3.11 -21.31 2.45
CA GLY A 299 2.59 -20.90 3.75
C GLY A 299 3.31 -19.68 4.34
N LEU A 300 4.63 -19.57 4.17
CA LEU A 300 5.38 -18.40 4.61
C LEU A 300 5.00 -17.14 3.82
N LEU A 301 4.79 -17.27 2.51
CA LEU A 301 4.33 -16.18 1.66
C LEU A 301 2.89 -15.76 1.97
N CYS A 302 2.04 -16.68 2.45
CA CYS A 302 0.68 -16.37 2.89
C CYS A 302 0.65 -15.30 3.98
N LEU A 303 1.65 -15.25 4.87
CA LEU A 303 1.79 -14.19 5.89
C LEU A 303 1.78 -12.76 5.32
N ASN A 304 1.89 -12.58 4.00
CA ASN A 304 1.47 -11.37 3.34
C ASN A 304 0.02 -11.53 2.81
N PRO A 305 -0.96 -10.77 3.33
CA PRO A 305 -2.36 -10.90 2.92
C PRO A 305 -2.59 -10.67 1.42
N LEU A 306 -1.75 -9.84 0.78
CA LEU A 306 -1.87 -9.61 -0.65
C LEU A 306 -1.46 -10.84 -1.46
N TYR A 307 -0.47 -11.61 -1.00
CA TYR A 307 -0.10 -12.88 -1.62
C TYR A 307 -1.26 -13.87 -1.56
N ALA A 308 -1.87 -14.01 -0.39
CA ALA A 308 -3.02 -14.90 -0.20
C ALA A 308 -4.21 -14.46 -1.07
N LEU A 309 -4.51 -13.16 -1.12
CA LEU A 309 -5.56 -12.61 -1.99
C LEU A 309 -5.27 -12.89 -3.47
N THR A 310 -4.09 -12.51 -3.99
CA THR A 310 -3.75 -12.69 -5.41
C THR A 310 -3.78 -14.17 -5.80
N SER A 311 -3.25 -15.05 -4.94
CA SER A 311 -3.28 -16.50 -5.16
C SER A 311 -4.71 -17.05 -5.20
N ALA A 312 -5.59 -16.58 -4.29
CA ALA A 312 -7.00 -16.93 -4.30
C ALA A 312 -7.74 -16.40 -5.53
N LEU A 313 -7.46 -15.16 -5.95
CA LEU A 313 -8.08 -14.52 -7.12
C LEU A 313 -7.74 -15.27 -8.41
N VAL A 314 -6.47 -15.61 -8.65
CA VAL A 314 -6.08 -16.32 -9.88
C VAL A 314 -6.76 -17.69 -9.97
N ARG A 315 -6.89 -18.41 -8.85
CA ARG A 315 -7.62 -19.69 -8.80
C ARG A 315 -9.12 -19.51 -8.97
N LEU A 316 -9.71 -18.52 -8.31
CA LEU A 316 -11.15 -18.20 -8.44
C LEU A 316 -11.51 -17.88 -9.90
N VAL A 317 -10.63 -17.19 -10.61
CA VAL A 317 -10.84 -16.82 -12.01
C VAL A 317 -10.83 -18.04 -12.92
N LYS A 318 -9.92 -18.98 -12.69
CA LYS A 318 -9.92 -20.26 -13.40
C LYS A 318 -11.27 -20.96 -13.23
N VAL A 319 -11.79 -21.02 -12.00
CA VAL A 319 -13.11 -21.59 -11.70
C VAL A 319 -14.23 -20.80 -12.39
N MET A 320 -14.20 -19.46 -12.37
CA MET A 320 -15.22 -18.62 -13.01
C MET A 320 -15.27 -18.82 -14.52
N ILE A 321 -14.11 -18.87 -15.19
CA ILE A 321 -14.02 -19.10 -16.64
C ILE A 321 -14.58 -20.49 -16.98
N GLU A 322 -14.19 -21.51 -16.23
CA GLU A 322 -14.62 -22.88 -16.46
C GLU A 322 -16.13 -23.04 -16.26
N VAL A 323 -16.68 -22.53 -15.15
CA VAL A 323 -18.12 -22.55 -14.87
C VAL A 323 -18.90 -21.71 -15.90
N SER A 324 -18.39 -20.54 -16.30
CA SER A 324 -19.03 -19.70 -17.32
C SER A 324 -19.11 -20.43 -18.66
N ASN A 325 -18.01 -21.03 -19.12
CA ASN A 325 -17.98 -21.79 -20.38
C ASN A 325 -18.90 -23.02 -20.33
N CYS A 326 -18.88 -23.76 -19.22
CA CYS A 326 -19.81 -24.88 -19.00
C CYS A 326 -21.28 -24.46 -19.06
N SER A 327 -21.63 -23.35 -18.39
CA SER A 327 -23.00 -22.83 -18.37
C SER A 327 -23.45 -22.40 -19.76
N LYS A 328 -22.56 -21.81 -20.57
CA LYS A 328 -22.82 -21.44 -21.97
C LYS A 328 -23.04 -22.67 -22.86
N CYS A 329 -22.39 -23.80 -22.55
CA CYS A 329 -22.53 -25.07 -23.26
C CYS A 329 -23.69 -25.97 -22.78
N SER A 330 -24.47 -25.58 -21.76
CA SER A 330 -25.52 -26.42 -21.16
C SER A 330 -25.04 -27.79 -20.66
N ILE A 331 -23.75 -27.91 -20.31
CA ILE A 331 -23.15 -29.12 -19.73
C ILE A 331 -23.19 -28.98 -18.21
N ILE A 332 -23.62 -30.02 -17.50
CA ILE A 332 -23.56 -30.07 -16.04
C ILE A 332 -22.08 -30.20 -15.65
N CYS A 333 -21.48 -29.12 -15.18
CA CYS A 333 -20.12 -29.14 -14.64
C CYS A 333 -20.17 -29.24 -13.12
N ASP A 334 -19.42 -30.20 -12.58
CA ASP A 334 -19.27 -30.39 -11.15
C ASP A 334 -18.39 -29.27 -10.56
N SER A 335 -19.02 -28.17 -10.19
CA SER A 335 -18.31 -27.00 -9.63
C SER A 335 -17.70 -27.28 -8.24
N SER A 336 -18.12 -28.34 -7.56
CA SER A 336 -17.61 -28.75 -6.23
C SER A 336 -16.18 -29.25 -6.34
N ALA A 337 -15.91 -30.11 -7.32
CA ALA A 337 -14.58 -30.67 -7.59
C ALA A 337 -13.54 -29.61 -7.99
N LEU A 338 -13.97 -28.39 -8.35
CA LEU A 338 -13.10 -27.26 -8.72
C LEU A 338 -12.71 -26.36 -7.54
N PHE A 339 -13.55 -26.29 -6.50
CA PHE A 339 -13.20 -25.65 -5.23
C PHE A 339 -12.35 -26.57 -4.34
N GLU A 340 -12.51 -27.88 -4.48
CA GLU A 340 -11.83 -28.92 -3.68
C GLU A 340 -10.77 -29.72 -4.49
N GLY A 341 -10.46 -29.27 -5.71
CA GLY A 341 -9.71 -30.04 -6.71
C GLY A 341 -8.29 -30.45 -6.34
N HIS A 342 -7.72 -31.33 -7.17
CA HIS A 342 -6.38 -31.93 -7.02
C HIS A 342 -5.19 -30.96 -7.21
N SER A 343 -5.33 -29.69 -6.83
CA SER A 343 -4.21 -28.75 -6.75
C SER A 343 -3.50 -28.89 -5.41
N VAL A 344 -2.24 -28.44 -5.30
CA VAL A 344 -1.48 -28.63 -4.05
C VAL A 344 -2.08 -27.80 -2.92
N TRP A 345 -2.68 -26.64 -3.26
CA TRP A 345 -3.40 -25.74 -2.35
C TRP A 345 -4.68 -25.23 -3.01
N ASN A 346 -5.83 -25.41 -2.39
CA ASN A 346 -7.11 -24.91 -2.90
C ASN A 346 -7.39 -23.47 -2.46
N ILE A 347 -8.52 -22.91 -2.95
CA ILE A 347 -8.94 -21.55 -2.61
C ILE A 347 -9.23 -21.42 -1.10
N LEU A 348 -9.72 -22.49 -0.48
CA LEU A 348 -10.14 -22.51 0.91
C LEU A 348 -8.97 -22.25 1.87
N GLU A 349 -7.79 -22.78 1.59
CA GLU A 349 -6.59 -22.61 2.39
C GLU A 349 -6.21 -21.12 2.44
N TYR A 350 -6.19 -20.44 1.29
CA TYR A 350 -5.93 -18.99 1.25
C TYR A 350 -7.01 -18.18 1.99
N VAL A 351 -8.28 -18.60 1.93
CA VAL A 351 -9.37 -17.99 2.72
C VAL A 351 -9.13 -18.16 4.22
N ILE A 352 -8.68 -19.34 4.66
CA ILE A 352 -8.35 -19.62 6.06
C ILE A 352 -7.21 -18.71 6.53
N PHE A 353 -6.16 -18.52 5.72
CA PHE A 353 -5.08 -17.59 6.04
C PHE A 353 -5.61 -16.15 6.19
N LEU A 354 -6.38 -15.65 5.22
CA LEU A 354 -6.98 -14.31 5.29
C LEU A 354 -7.89 -14.14 6.54
N MET A 355 -8.60 -15.18 6.95
CA MET A 355 -9.48 -15.18 8.13
C MET A 355 -8.73 -15.24 9.46
N THR A 356 -7.45 -15.64 9.50
CA THR A 356 -6.72 -15.89 10.75
C THR A 356 -5.55 -14.93 10.97
N GLU A 357 -4.94 -14.42 9.90
CA GLU A 357 -3.74 -13.58 9.96
C GLU A 357 -3.94 -12.25 10.68
N TRP A 358 -5.13 -11.66 10.61
CA TRP A 358 -5.41 -10.38 11.30
C TRP A 358 -5.12 -10.48 12.80
N ILE A 359 -5.38 -11.64 13.42
CA ILE A 359 -5.09 -11.89 14.85
C ILE A 359 -3.59 -11.73 15.14
N LEU A 360 -2.74 -12.26 14.27
CA LEU A 360 -1.29 -12.15 14.39
C LEU A 360 -0.84 -10.68 14.29
N TYR A 361 -1.37 -9.92 13.33
CA TYR A 361 -0.97 -8.52 13.15
C TYR A 361 -1.42 -7.65 14.32
N TRP A 362 -2.64 -7.83 14.81
CA TRP A 362 -3.12 -7.14 16.00
C TRP A 362 -2.28 -7.46 17.23
N PHE A 363 -1.92 -8.73 17.41
CA PHE A 363 -1.03 -9.15 18.47
C PHE A 363 0.33 -8.44 18.40
N ILE A 364 0.94 -8.35 17.21
CA ILE A 364 2.21 -7.63 17.00
C ILE A 364 2.06 -6.13 17.32
N ILE A 365 1.01 -5.48 16.81
CA ILE A 365 0.75 -4.05 17.03
C ILE A 365 0.61 -3.75 18.54
N PHE A 366 -0.19 -4.53 19.25
CA PHE A 366 -0.38 -4.34 20.69
C PHE A 366 0.88 -4.68 21.49
N MET A 367 1.64 -5.71 21.11
CA MET A 367 2.92 -6.02 21.77
C MET A 367 3.93 -4.87 21.66
N ILE A 368 3.92 -4.13 20.54
CA ILE A 368 4.76 -2.94 20.36
C ILE A 368 4.27 -1.79 21.24
N ASP A 369 2.99 -1.42 21.16
CA ASP A 369 2.47 -0.21 21.83
C ASP A 369 2.27 -0.36 23.34
N PHE A 370 2.02 -1.57 23.85
CA PHE A 370 2.06 -1.81 25.30
C PHE A 370 3.49 -1.79 25.86
N GLY A 371 4.51 -1.63 25.00
CA GLY A 371 5.90 -1.62 25.42
C GLY A 371 6.40 -2.98 25.92
N LEU A 372 5.65 -4.07 25.68
CA LEU A 372 6.10 -5.42 26.05
C LEU A 372 7.36 -5.81 25.28
N LEU A 373 7.39 -5.46 23.99
CA LEU A 373 8.58 -5.63 23.17
C LEU A 373 9.71 -4.72 23.67
N GLU A 374 9.42 -3.47 24.01
CA GLU A 374 10.43 -2.53 24.52
C GLU A 374 10.99 -2.95 25.88
N LEU A 375 10.20 -3.52 26.78
CA LEU A 375 10.65 -4.11 28.05
C LEU A 375 11.54 -5.32 27.82
N PHE A 376 11.19 -6.17 26.86
CA PHE A 376 12.03 -7.30 26.49
C PHE A 376 13.38 -6.83 25.92
N TRP A 377 13.34 -5.90 24.96
CA TRP A 377 14.54 -5.34 24.35
C TRP A 377 15.34 -4.47 25.32
N SER A 378 14.72 -3.78 26.27
CA SER A 378 15.42 -3.00 27.29
C SER A 378 16.19 -3.91 28.25
N ASN A 379 15.63 -5.07 28.61
CA ASN A 379 16.31 -6.09 29.40
C ASN A 379 17.49 -6.73 28.66
N VAL A 380 17.36 -6.96 27.36
CA VAL A 380 18.48 -7.44 26.52
C VAL A 380 19.53 -6.35 26.37
N ARG A 381 19.11 -5.11 26.10
CA ARG A 381 19.99 -3.96 25.88
C ARG A 381 20.71 -3.54 27.16
N SER A 382 20.06 -3.61 28.33
CA SER A 382 20.70 -3.33 29.63
C SER A 382 21.81 -4.33 29.93
N LYS A 383 21.61 -5.62 29.61
CA LYS A 383 22.67 -6.64 29.66
C LYS A 383 23.82 -6.34 28.70
N LEU A 384 23.54 -5.82 27.50
CA LEU A 384 24.55 -5.55 26.47
C LEU A 384 25.38 -4.27 26.72
N ILE A 385 24.74 -3.23 27.27
CA ILE A 385 25.32 -1.91 27.59
C ILE A 385 26.12 -1.94 28.91
N GLY A 386 25.83 -2.90 29.78
CA GLY A 386 26.44 -3.02 31.10
C GLY A 386 25.87 -2.01 32.11
N PRO A 387 26.26 -2.13 33.40
CA PRO A 387 25.72 -1.31 34.47
C PRO A 387 26.00 0.18 34.27
N MET A 388 25.24 1.02 34.99
CA MET A 388 25.54 2.44 35.08
C MET A 388 26.93 2.63 35.68
N PHE A 389 27.72 3.57 35.14
CA PHE A 389 28.99 3.90 35.76
C PHE A 389 28.70 4.46 37.15
N LYS A 390 29.44 3.99 38.16
CA LYS A 390 29.46 4.65 39.47
C LYS A 390 30.23 5.96 39.30
N TYR A 391 29.51 7.04 39.01
CA TYR A 391 30.07 8.37 38.99
C TYR A 391 29.86 8.95 40.38
N THR A 392 30.92 9.00 41.19
CA THR A 392 30.86 9.60 42.53
C THR A 392 31.00 11.10 42.39
N VAL A 393 29.89 11.78 42.11
CA VAL A 393 29.79 13.21 42.40
C VAL A 393 29.56 13.33 43.90
N VAL A 394 30.31 14.23 44.54
CA VAL A 394 29.96 14.65 45.90
C VAL A 394 28.70 15.49 45.74
N ASP A 395 27.57 14.92 46.12
CA ASP A 395 26.31 15.66 46.16
C ASP A 395 26.42 16.76 47.22
N ASP A 396 25.84 17.92 46.94
CA ASP A 396 25.63 18.94 47.95
C ASP A 396 24.66 18.42 49.04
N ASP A 397 24.74 18.98 50.25
CA ASP A 397 23.99 18.48 51.41
C ASP A 397 22.47 18.48 51.18
N ASP A 398 21.95 19.51 50.50
CA ASP A 398 20.54 19.65 50.12
C ASP A 398 20.11 18.60 49.08
N VAL A 399 20.94 18.35 48.07
CA VAL A 399 20.72 17.30 47.06
C VAL A 399 20.71 15.91 47.70
N ALA A 400 21.62 15.66 48.63
CA ALA A 400 21.68 14.40 49.36
C ALA A 400 20.44 14.19 50.24
N GLU A 401 19.96 15.24 50.92
CA GLU A 401 18.74 15.21 51.72
C GLU A 401 17.51 14.93 50.84
N GLU A 402 17.38 15.61 49.70
CA GLU A 402 16.28 15.42 48.75
C GLU A 402 16.27 13.99 48.16
N LYS A 403 17.44 13.45 47.81
CA LYS A 403 17.58 12.05 47.38
C LYS A 403 17.10 11.07 48.46
N GLN A 404 17.41 11.33 49.74
CA GLN A 404 16.94 10.50 50.85
C GLN A 404 15.43 10.62 51.05
N LYS A 405 14.88 11.84 51.00
CA LYS A 405 13.43 12.09 51.06
C LYS A 405 12.70 11.33 49.95
N ALA A 406 13.15 11.45 48.71
CA ALA A 406 12.56 10.77 47.56
C ALA A 406 12.57 9.25 47.72
N ARG A 407 13.68 8.70 48.22
CA ARG A 407 13.80 7.27 48.51
C ARG A 407 12.83 6.82 49.62
N ASN A 408 12.70 7.59 50.68
CA ASN A 408 11.79 7.29 51.79
C ASN A 408 10.32 7.32 51.34
N PHE A 409 9.93 8.32 50.54
CA PHE A 409 8.58 8.39 49.97
C PHE A 409 8.28 7.21 49.03
N MET A 410 9.25 6.75 48.25
CA MET A 410 9.08 5.58 47.38
C MET A 410 8.97 4.28 48.18
N LEU A 411 9.75 4.12 49.26
CA LEU A 411 9.71 2.94 50.13
C LEU A 411 8.41 2.86 50.95
N ASN A 412 7.81 3.99 51.30
CA ASN A 412 6.58 4.03 52.10
C ASN A 412 5.29 3.82 51.28
N ASN A 413 5.35 3.86 49.93
CA ASN A 413 4.19 3.60 49.05
C ASN A 413 3.85 2.09 48.89
N VAL A 414 4.26 1.22 49.82
CA VAL A 414 4.01 -0.24 49.76
C VAL A 414 2.53 -0.61 50.00
N HIS A 415 1.66 0.34 50.33
CA HIS A 415 0.21 0.14 50.44
C HIS A 415 -0.55 0.91 49.35
N PRO A 416 -0.88 0.27 48.20
CA PRO A 416 -1.54 0.91 47.05
C PRO A 416 -3.02 1.28 47.25
N GLU A 417 -3.61 0.97 48.42
CA GLU A 417 -5.07 1.09 48.64
C GLU A 417 -5.50 2.35 49.39
N GLN A 418 -4.58 3.20 49.85
CA GLN A 418 -4.91 4.48 50.46
C GLN A 418 -4.34 5.64 49.64
N PRO A 419 -5.18 6.55 49.10
CA PRO A 419 -4.68 7.78 48.51
C PRO A 419 -4.08 8.61 49.64
N VAL A 420 -2.74 8.70 49.66
CA VAL A 420 -2.03 9.64 50.51
C VAL A 420 -2.45 11.03 50.05
N ARG A 421 -3.38 11.65 50.79
CA ARG A 421 -3.92 12.99 50.46
C ARG A 421 -2.91 14.11 50.68
N ASP A 422 -1.90 13.86 51.51
CA ASP A 422 -0.84 14.80 51.87
C ASP A 422 0.52 14.24 51.45
N GLY A 423 1.03 14.69 50.30
CA GLY A 423 2.36 14.34 49.83
C GLY A 423 2.63 14.79 48.38
N PRO A 424 3.89 14.65 47.93
CA PRO A 424 4.30 15.13 46.63
C PRO A 424 3.55 14.42 45.50
N VAL A 425 3.13 15.20 44.50
CA VAL A 425 2.38 14.71 43.34
C VAL A 425 3.30 13.93 42.42
N LEU A 426 4.51 14.44 42.15
CA LEU A 426 5.53 13.75 41.34
C LEU A 426 6.67 13.29 42.25
N LYS A 427 7.00 12.00 42.17
CA LYS A 427 8.10 11.37 42.91
C LYS A 427 9.04 10.70 41.92
N VAL A 428 10.29 11.15 41.86
CA VAL A 428 11.32 10.59 40.99
C VAL A 428 12.47 10.14 41.86
N CYS A 429 12.92 8.89 41.70
CA CYS A 429 13.99 8.33 42.53
C CYS A 429 15.04 7.61 41.66
N GLY A 430 16.26 8.14 41.69
CA GLY A 430 17.43 7.55 41.04
C GLY A 430 17.29 7.36 39.53
N LEU A 431 16.52 8.22 38.86
CA LEU A 431 16.21 8.09 37.43
C LEU A 431 17.46 8.31 36.60
N GLY A 432 17.76 7.38 35.68
CA GLY A 432 18.90 7.55 34.79
C GLY A 432 18.81 6.78 33.48
N LYS A 433 19.52 7.30 32.47
CA LYS A 433 19.51 6.79 31.10
C LYS A 433 20.90 6.63 30.55
N LYS A 434 21.18 5.44 30.01
CA LYS A 434 22.40 5.11 29.29
C LYS A 434 22.06 4.60 27.90
N TYR A 435 22.44 5.34 26.86
CA TYR A 435 22.11 4.96 25.47
C TYR A 435 23.06 3.89 24.95
N ASN A 436 24.35 4.04 25.22
CA ASN A 436 25.43 3.19 24.74
C ASN A 436 26.43 2.92 25.88
N ARG A 437 27.40 2.01 25.68
CA ARG A 437 28.43 1.71 26.70
C ARG A 437 29.17 2.95 27.22
N ASN A 438 29.36 3.96 26.37
CA ASN A 438 30.16 5.15 26.68
C ASN A 438 29.34 6.44 26.88
N MET A 439 28.01 6.39 26.78
CA MET A 439 27.16 7.60 26.83
C MET A 439 26.06 7.45 27.88
N VAL A 440 26.29 8.09 29.03
CA VAL A 440 25.28 8.30 30.08
C VAL A 440 24.68 9.68 29.84
N ALA A 441 23.37 9.73 29.58
CA ALA A 441 22.66 10.98 29.31
C ALA A 441 22.06 11.59 30.58
N VAL A 442 21.64 10.75 31.53
CA VAL A 442 21.06 11.17 32.82
C VAL A 442 21.57 10.22 33.89
N HIS A 443 22.03 10.76 35.03
CA HIS A 443 22.62 10.00 36.13
C HIS A 443 21.91 10.29 37.45
N GLU A 444 21.16 9.31 37.95
CA GLU A 444 20.53 9.28 39.29
C GLU A 444 19.76 10.54 39.72
N VAL A 445 18.93 11.09 38.84
CA VAL A 445 18.05 12.22 39.16
C VAL A 445 16.98 11.78 40.16
N SER A 446 16.88 12.48 41.29
CA SER A 446 15.82 12.28 42.28
C SER A 446 15.21 13.63 42.63
N ILE A 447 13.89 13.76 42.44
CA ILE A 447 13.15 15.00 42.67
C ILE A 447 11.77 14.68 43.25
N LEU A 448 11.28 15.53 44.14
CA LEU A 448 9.90 15.56 44.60
C LEU A 448 9.27 16.88 44.18
N VAL A 449 8.05 16.83 43.65
CA VAL A 449 7.28 18.04 43.30
C VAL A 449 5.94 17.99 44.01
N GLU A 450 5.71 19.00 44.83
CA GLU A 450 4.51 19.17 45.63
C GLU A 450 3.33 19.69 44.79
N LYS A 451 2.12 19.54 45.33
CA LYS A 451 0.90 20.05 44.69
C LYS A 451 0.95 21.58 44.62
N GLY A 452 0.68 22.14 43.43
CA GLY A 452 0.77 23.60 43.23
C GLY A 452 2.20 24.15 43.28
N GLN A 453 3.22 23.30 43.13
CA GLN A 453 4.61 23.74 42.98
C GLN A 453 4.96 23.88 41.49
N CYS A 454 5.69 24.94 41.15
CA CYS A 454 6.40 25.06 39.88
C CYS A 454 7.87 24.65 40.09
N PHE A 455 8.36 23.69 39.31
CA PHE A 455 9.73 23.18 39.38
C PHE A 455 10.45 23.39 38.05
N GLY A 456 11.50 24.22 38.06
CA GLY A 456 12.33 24.52 36.90
C GLY A 456 13.57 23.62 36.80
N LEU A 457 13.68 22.85 35.73
CA LEU A 457 14.90 22.14 35.32
C LEU A 457 15.76 23.07 34.46
N LEU A 458 16.66 23.80 35.12
CA LEU A 458 17.62 24.69 34.46
C LEU A 458 18.91 23.95 34.13
N GLY A 459 19.45 24.17 32.94
CA GLY A 459 20.76 23.66 32.56
C GLY A 459 21.15 24.01 31.14
N VAL A 460 22.40 23.79 30.77
CA VAL A 460 22.88 24.01 29.40
C VAL A 460 22.32 22.96 28.42
N ASN A 461 22.46 23.22 27.13
CA ASN A 461 22.10 22.23 26.10
C ASN A 461 22.98 20.98 26.24
N GLY A 462 22.36 19.81 26.19
CA GLY A 462 23.06 18.54 26.41
C GLY A 462 23.15 18.08 27.88
N ALA A 463 22.63 18.85 28.84
CA ALA A 463 22.60 18.45 30.26
C ALA A 463 21.64 17.28 30.59
N GLY A 464 20.88 16.78 29.59
CA GLY A 464 19.95 15.66 29.77
C GLY A 464 18.50 16.06 30.09
N LYS A 465 18.15 17.36 30.12
CA LYS A 465 16.79 17.88 30.40
C LYS A 465 15.67 17.17 29.60
N THR A 466 15.77 17.23 28.27
CA THR A 466 14.82 16.57 27.36
C THR A 466 14.83 15.05 27.54
N THR A 467 15.98 14.43 27.81
CA THR A 467 16.05 12.99 28.08
C THR A 467 15.34 12.61 29.37
N THR A 468 15.44 13.44 30.42
CA THR A 468 14.67 13.28 31.66
C THR A 468 13.17 13.36 31.38
N PHE A 469 12.72 14.35 30.60
CA PHE A 469 11.31 14.47 30.22
C PHE A 469 10.81 13.29 29.40
N LYS A 470 11.59 12.82 28.42
CA LYS A 470 11.25 11.60 27.66
C LYS A 470 11.10 10.36 28.53
N MET A 471 11.88 10.25 29.61
CA MET A 471 11.70 9.19 30.60
C MET A 471 10.44 9.38 31.42
N LEU A 472 10.20 10.58 31.97
CA LEU A 472 9.02 10.89 32.80
C LEU A 472 7.71 10.82 32.01
N THR A 473 7.75 11.05 30.71
CA THR A 473 6.60 10.95 29.80
C THR A 473 6.42 9.55 29.21
N GLY A 474 7.32 8.61 29.52
CA GLY A 474 7.29 7.24 29.03
C GLY A 474 7.68 7.06 27.55
N GLU A 475 8.15 8.09 26.84
CA GLU A 475 8.70 7.96 25.48
C GLU A 475 9.98 7.10 25.48
N GLU A 476 10.75 7.16 26.56
CA GLU A 476 11.99 6.39 26.75
C GLU A 476 11.96 5.60 28.06
N ILE A 477 12.21 4.30 28.02
CA ILE A 477 12.30 3.49 29.25
C ILE A 477 13.56 3.86 30.04
N PRO A 478 13.49 4.18 31.34
CA PRO A 478 14.68 4.46 32.16
C PRO A 478 15.58 3.23 32.25
N THR A 479 16.90 3.45 32.32
CA THR A 479 17.87 2.35 32.52
C THR A 479 17.92 1.91 33.98
N VAL A 480 17.77 2.86 34.90
CA VAL A 480 17.66 2.65 36.36
C VAL A 480 16.73 3.71 36.95
N GLY A 481 16.27 3.44 38.17
CA GLY A 481 15.34 4.31 38.88
C GLY A 481 13.90 4.13 38.44
N THR A 482 13.00 4.83 39.13
CA THR A 482 11.58 4.84 38.80
C THR A 482 10.95 6.20 39.10
N ALA A 483 9.78 6.44 38.53
CA ALA A 483 8.97 7.63 38.73
C ALA A 483 7.52 7.24 39.02
N SER A 484 6.90 7.93 39.98
CA SER A 484 5.48 7.77 40.29
C SER A 484 4.79 9.13 40.35
N ILE A 485 3.54 9.17 39.89
CA ILE A 485 2.63 10.30 40.02
C ILE A 485 1.47 9.83 40.88
N LEU A 486 1.19 10.55 41.96
CA LEU A 486 0.23 10.15 42.99
C LEU A 486 0.58 8.75 43.55
N SER A 487 -0.27 7.75 43.31
CA SER A 487 -0.07 6.33 43.65
C SER A 487 0.24 5.45 42.43
N TYR A 488 0.40 6.05 41.24
CA TYR A 488 0.65 5.33 40.00
C TYR A 488 2.13 5.37 39.64
N ASP A 489 2.69 4.20 39.37
CA ASP A 489 4.07 4.01 38.96
C ASP A 489 4.18 3.89 37.43
N ILE A 490 5.25 4.44 36.85
CA ILE A 490 5.48 4.48 35.40
C ILE A 490 5.60 3.07 34.79
N VAL A 491 6.06 2.08 35.55
CA VAL A 491 6.22 0.69 35.09
C VAL A 491 4.93 -0.10 35.27
N ASN A 492 4.37 -0.14 36.48
CA ASN A 492 3.24 -1.01 36.80
C ASN A 492 1.88 -0.47 36.32
N ASN A 493 1.66 0.84 36.36
CA ASN A 493 0.36 1.48 36.10
C ASN A 493 0.47 2.54 35.00
N ARG A 494 1.23 2.26 33.93
CA ARG A 494 1.58 3.21 32.86
C ARG A 494 0.41 4.03 32.32
N LEU A 495 -0.73 3.41 31.99
CA LEU A 495 -1.88 4.15 31.42
C LEU A 495 -2.48 5.15 32.42
N LYS A 496 -2.58 4.77 33.70
CA LYS A 496 -3.08 5.66 34.76
C LYS A 496 -2.07 6.77 35.06
N TYR A 497 -0.78 6.42 35.09
CA TYR A 497 0.32 7.37 35.22
C TYR A 497 0.31 8.43 34.11
N LEU A 498 0.20 8.00 32.84
CA LEU A 498 0.18 8.90 31.69
C LEU A 498 -1.06 9.79 31.66
N LYS A 499 -2.22 9.28 32.08
CA LYS A 499 -3.48 10.05 32.14
C LYS A 499 -3.38 11.30 33.02
N GLU A 500 -2.55 11.25 34.06
CA GLU A 500 -2.35 12.37 35.00
C GLU A 500 -1.40 13.46 34.46
N ILE A 501 -0.80 13.24 33.28
CA ILE A 501 0.22 14.11 32.71
C ILE A 501 -0.36 15.00 31.61
N GLY A 502 -0.11 16.31 31.71
CA GLY A 502 -0.08 17.25 30.59
C GLY A 502 1.34 17.40 30.04
N TYR A 503 1.53 17.43 28.72
CA TYR A 503 2.87 17.58 28.14
C TYR A 503 2.89 18.54 26.95
N CYS A 504 3.79 19.52 27.01
CA CYS A 504 4.17 20.36 25.89
C CYS A 504 5.59 19.98 25.44
N PRO A 505 5.76 19.23 24.34
CA PRO A 505 7.08 18.85 23.83
C PRO A 505 7.88 20.04 23.27
N GLN A 506 9.20 19.87 23.12
CA GLN A 506 10.07 20.89 22.51
C GLN A 506 9.73 21.17 21.04
N PHE A 507 9.32 20.15 20.29
CA PHE A 507 8.81 20.27 18.94
C PHE A 507 7.29 20.11 18.97
N ASP A 508 6.56 21.08 18.42
CA ASP A 508 5.10 21.13 18.49
C ASP A 508 4.46 19.90 17.83
N ALA A 509 3.79 19.07 18.63
CA ALA A 509 3.14 17.84 18.20
C ALA A 509 1.71 18.10 17.70
N ILE A 510 1.58 18.97 16.69
CA ILE A 510 0.29 19.46 16.19
C ILE A 510 -0.11 18.73 14.89
N ILE A 511 -1.42 18.50 14.72
CA ILE A 511 -1.99 18.00 13.46
C ILE A 511 -2.25 19.20 12.55
N GLU A 512 -1.39 19.38 11.54
CA GLU A 512 -1.35 20.61 10.73
C GLU A 512 -2.63 20.91 9.94
N VAL A 513 -3.42 19.86 9.64
CA VAL A 513 -4.65 19.97 8.84
C VAL A 513 -5.83 20.52 9.66
N LEU A 514 -5.81 20.31 10.99
CA LEU A 514 -6.86 20.77 11.91
C LEU A 514 -6.69 22.25 12.24
N THR A 515 -7.79 22.92 12.56
CA THR A 515 -7.79 24.27 13.14
C THR A 515 -7.43 24.25 14.62
N GLY A 516 -7.02 25.39 15.18
CA GLY A 516 -6.71 25.47 16.62
C GLY A 516 -7.89 25.11 17.51
N GLU A 517 -9.10 25.53 17.11
CA GLU A 517 -10.36 25.19 17.79
C GLU A 517 -10.62 23.67 17.76
N GLU A 518 -10.49 23.04 16.59
CA GLU A 518 -10.67 21.58 16.45
C GLU A 518 -9.62 20.80 17.24
N MET A 519 -8.38 21.28 17.29
CA MET A 519 -7.30 20.64 18.05
C MET A 519 -7.59 20.65 19.56
N LEU A 520 -8.01 21.80 20.09
CA LEU A 520 -8.42 21.91 21.50
C LEU A 520 -9.66 21.08 21.80
N ARG A 521 -10.64 21.07 20.90
CA ARG A 521 -11.86 20.27 21.02
C ARG A 521 -11.55 18.77 21.07
N LEU A 522 -10.61 18.32 20.24
CA LEU A 522 -10.12 16.95 20.23
C LEU A 522 -9.52 16.60 21.60
N TYR A 523 -8.52 17.34 22.09
CA TYR A 523 -7.87 17.04 23.37
C TYR A 523 -8.80 17.20 24.57
N ALA A 524 -9.71 18.17 24.56
CA ALA A 524 -10.77 18.32 25.57
C ALA A 524 -11.67 17.06 25.63
N GLY A 525 -12.13 16.59 24.47
CA GLY A 525 -12.94 15.37 24.39
C GLY A 525 -12.18 14.13 24.86
N LEU A 526 -10.91 14.00 24.49
CA LEU A 526 -10.05 12.90 24.90
C LEU A 526 -9.75 12.89 26.41
N ARG A 527 -9.70 14.07 27.04
CA ARG A 527 -9.61 14.24 28.50
C ARG A 527 -10.93 13.98 29.24
N GLY A 528 -12.03 13.82 28.51
CA GLY A 528 -13.36 13.51 29.07
C GLY A 528 -14.17 14.75 29.47
N ILE A 529 -13.85 15.93 28.94
CA ILE A 529 -14.66 17.14 29.13
C ILE A 529 -16.03 16.92 28.45
N SER A 530 -17.10 17.23 29.18
CA SER A 530 -18.47 17.05 28.69
C SER A 530 -18.72 17.85 27.42
N LEU A 531 -19.46 17.26 26.47
CA LEU A 531 -19.88 17.93 25.24
C LEU A 531 -20.65 19.24 25.50
N TYR A 532 -21.34 19.35 26.64
CA TYR A 532 -22.09 20.56 27.01
C TYR A 532 -21.17 21.74 27.39
N SER A 533 -20.04 21.47 28.04
CA SER A 533 -19.07 22.49 28.47
C SER A 533 -17.90 22.66 27.50
N MET A 534 -17.86 21.86 26.43
CA MET A 534 -16.76 21.80 25.48
C MET A 534 -16.51 23.15 24.80
N ASP A 535 -17.57 23.79 24.30
CA ASP A 535 -17.45 25.04 23.55
C ASP A 535 -17.01 26.21 24.44
N SER A 536 -17.52 26.26 25.69
CA SER A 536 -17.08 27.24 26.67
C SER A 536 -15.62 27.05 27.06
N GLU A 537 -15.19 25.79 27.26
CA GLU A 537 -13.82 25.46 27.67
C GLU A 537 -12.82 25.78 26.56
N VAL A 538 -13.12 25.36 25.32
CA VAL A 538 -12.28 25.64 24.15
C VAL A 538 -12.18 27.15 23.90
N SER A 539 -13.30 27.88 23.97
CA SER A 539 -13.30 29.34 23.81
C SER A 539 -12.50 30.04 24.91
N ASN A 540 -12.56 29.54 26.15
CA ASN A 540 -11.79 30.07 27.26
C ASN A 540 -10.28 29.89 27.03
N TRP A 541 -9.83 28.68 26.65
CA TRP A 541 -8.42 28.43 26.35
C TRP A 541 -7.90 29.23 25.14
N ILE A 542 -8.72 29.43 24.11
CA ILE A 542 -8.36 30.28 22.97
C ILE A 542 -8.10 31.72 23.43
N ASN A 543 -8.99 32.28 24.27
CA ASN A 543 -8.88 33.64 24.77
C ASN A 543 -7.69 33.81 25.73
N ILE A 544 -7.56 32.91 26.72
CA ILE A 544 -6.46 32.89 27.71
C ILE A 544 -5.10 32.89 27.00
N MET A 545 -4.99 32.12 25.91
CA MET A 545 -3.75 31.97 25.16
C MET A 545 -3.59 33.02 24.04
N GLY A 546 -4.55 33.94 23.89
CA GLY A 546 -4.53 34.98 22.86
C GLY A 546 -4.39 34.42 21.46
N LEU A 547 -5.26 33.46 21.11
CA LEU A 547 -5.32 32.78 19.82
C LEU A 547 -6.60 33.12 19.02
N ASP A 548 -7.42 34.07 19.48
CA ASP A 548 -8.74 34.39 18.90
C ASP A 548 -8.70 34.65 17.39
N GLU A 549 -7.71 35.42 16.93
CA GLU A 549 -7.55 35.76 15.51
C GLU A 549 -7.19 34.56 14.63
N PHE A 550 -6.57 33.53 15.22
CA PHE A 550 -6.06 32.36 14.51
C PHE A 550 -6.89 31.10 14.75
N ALA A 551 -7.85 31.11 15.68
CA ALA A 551 -8.58 29.94 16.15
C ALA A 551 -9.15 29.05 15.03
N LYS A 552 -9.65 29.68 13.96
CA LYS A 552 -10.24 29.01 12.78
C LYS A 552 -9.27 28.78 11.63
N ALA A 553 -8.03 29.25 11.74
CA ALA A 553 -6.98 28.98 10.76
C ALA A 553 -6.40 27.59 11.01
N GLN A 554 -5.94 26.93 9.95
CA GLN A 554 -5.28 25.63 10.06
C GLN A 554 -3.96 25.77 10.83
N CYS A 555 -3.69 24.82 11.72
CA CYS A 555 -2.50 24.85 12.56
C CYS A 555 -1.19 24.85 11.74
N GLY A 556 -1.22 24.29 10.53
CA GLY A 556 -0.10 24.35 9.59
C GLY A 556 0.36 25.78 9.26
N THR A 557 -0.54 26.78 9.27
CA THR A 557 -0.24 28.18 8.96
C THR A 557 0.17 29.01 10.18
N TYR A 558 0.18 28.42 11.38
CA TYR A 558 0.54 29.14 12.60
C TYR A 558 2.04 29.49 12.61
N SER A 559 2.37 30.66 13.16
CA SER A 559 3.76 30.98 13.52
C SER A 559 4.26 30.05 14.62
N GLY A 560 5.59 29.87 14.75
CA GLY A 560 6.17 29.03 15.80
C GLY A 560 5.70 29.41 17.21
N GLY A 561 5.58 30.70 17.51
CA GLY A 561 5.03 31.17 18.79
C GLY A 561 3.55 30.81 18.98
N ASN A 562 2.72 30.89 17.95
CA ASN A 562 1.31 30.48 18.03
C ASN A 562 1.16 28.96 18.18
N LYS A 563 2.01 28.16 17.50
CA LYS A 563 2.08 26.71 17.68
C LYS A 563 2.42 26.36 19.13
N ARG A 564 3.41 27.04 19.70
CA ARG A 564 3.81 26.86 21.10
C ARG A 564 2.70 27.20 22.09
N LYS A 565 1.99 28.31 21.87
CA LYS A 565 0.81 28.68 22.67
C LYS A 565 -0.26 27.60 22.60
N LEU A 566 -0.59 27.12 21.39
CA LEU A 566 -1.57 26.04 21.23
C LEU A 566 -1.11 24.73 21.92
N SER A 567 0.17 24.34 21.77
CA SER A 567 0.72 23.15 22.41
C SER A 567 0.69 23.25 23.94
N THR A 568 0.92 24.45 24.49
CA THR A 568 0.80 24.68 25.94
C THR A 568 -0.65 24.59 26.40
N ALA A 569 -1.59 25.13 25.63
CA ALA A 569 -3.03 25.02 25.91
C ALA A 569 -3.49 23.55 25.94
N MET A 570 -3.04 22.76 24.96
CA MET A 570 -3.31 21.31 24.91
C MET A 570 -2.71 20.55 26.09
N ALA A 571 -1.58 21.00 26.65
CA ALA A 571 -0.98 20.39 27.82
C ALA A 571 -1.76 20.69 29.10
N LEU A 572 -2.37 21.87 29.19
CA LEU A 572 -3.09 22.34 30.38
C LEU A 572 -4.57 21.93 30.41
N ILE A 573 -5.19 21.72 29.25
CA ILE A 573 -6.62 21.42 29.15
C ILE A 573 -7.01 20.12 29.88
N GLY A 574 -8.12 20.16 30.61
CA GLY A 574 -8.63 19.03 31.38
C GLY A 574 -7.96 18.84 32.75
N ASP A 575 -7.28 19.87 33.26
CA ASP A 575 -6.69 19.95 34.60
C ASP A 575 -5.86 18.73 35.03
N PRO A 576 -4.83 18.33 34.26
CA PRO A 576 -3.93 17.25 34.67
C PRO A 576 -3.22 17.57 35.98
N SER A 577 -2.91 16.52 36.76
CA SER A 577 -2.23 16.63 38.06
C SER A 577 -0.79 17.18 37.95
N VAL A 578 -0.07 16.79 36.89
CA VAL A 578 1.30 17.24 36.60
C VAL A 578 1.39 17.70 35.14
N VAL A 579 2.01 18.86 34.91
CA VAL A 579 2.22 19.41 33.57
C VAL A 579 3.72 19.52 33.30
N PHE A 580 4.22 18.84 32.27
CA PHE A 580 5.58 18.94 31.79
C PHE A 580 5.66 19.91 30.61
N LEU A 581 6.52 20.92 30.69
CA LEU A 581 6.68 21.94 29.65
C LEU A 581 8.13 22.00 29.17
N ASP A 582 8.41 21.50 27.97
CA ASP A 582 9.77 21.48 27.41
C ASP A 582 10.04 22.76 26.61
N GLU A 583 10.69 23.74 27.26
CA GLU A 583 10.96 25.08 26.73
C GLU A 583 9.70 25.82 26.23
N PRO A 584 8.70 26.06 27.10
CA PRO A 584 7.38 26.57 26.70
C PRO A 584 7.40 27.98 26.10
N THR A 585 8.45 28.77 26.32
CA THR A 585 8.53 30.16 25.83
C THR A 585 9.48 30.34 24.65
N ALA A 586 10.08 29.23 24.15
CA ALA A 586 10.96 29.26 23.00
C ALA A 586 10.21 29.71 21.74
N GLY A 587 10.68 30.79 21.11
CA GLY A 587 10.09 31.35 19.89
C GLY A 587 8.79 32.15 20.10
N VAL A 588 8.40 32.39 21.36
CA VAL A 588 7.26 33.25 21.73
C VAL A 588 7.75 34.68 21.95
N ASP A 589 7.01 35.67 21.44
CA ASP A 589 7.32 37.09 21.58
C ASP A 589 7.27 37.53 23.07
N PRO A 590 8.00 38.58 23.47
CA PRO A 590 8.12 38.97 24.87
C PRO A 590 6.78 39.27 25.58
N VAL A 591 5.78 39.80 24.86
CA VAL A 591 4.49 40.15 25.44
C VAL A 591 3.66 38.88 25.67
N SER A 592 3.59 38.01 24.67
CA SER A 592 2.93 36.71 24.81
C SER A 592 3.61 35.80 25.84
N ARG A 593 4.92 35.94 26.04
CA ARG A 593 5.68 35.20 27.06
C ARG A 593 5.20 35.53 28.48
N ARG A 594 5.04 36.82 28.79
CA ARG A 594 4.53 37.24 30.11
C ARG A 594 3.10 36.76 30.35
N LYS A 595 2.25 36.85 29.32
CA LYS A 595 0.90 36.26 29.39
C LYS A 595 0.95 34.76 29.67
N LEU A 596 1.84 34.03 29.02
CA LEU A 596 2.02 32.59 29.28
C LEU A 596 2.43 32.33 30.73
N TRP A 597 3.35 33.13 31.28
CA TRP A 597 3.74 33.03 32.69
C TRP A 597 2.58 33.30 33.65
N ASP A 598 1.76 34.32 33.37
CA ASP A 598 0.56 34.62 34.17
C ASP A 598 -0.41 33.43 34.18
N VAL A 599 -0.58 32.76 33.04
CA VAL A 599 -1.41 31.56 32.90
C VAL A 599 -0.84 30.39 33.70
N LEU A 600 0.47 30.13 33.60
CA LEU A 600 1.12 29.07 34.36
C LEU A 600 1.04 29.33 35.88
N ALA A 601 1.25 30.57 36.32
CA ALA A 601 1.08 30.96 37.71
C ALA A 601 -0.37 30.80 38.18
N GLN A 602 -1.36 31.03 37.31
CA GLN A 602 -2.77 30.77 37.63
C GLN A 602 -3.05 29.27 37.78
N CYS A 603 -2.56 28.43 36.86
CA CYS A 603 -2.64 26.97 36.93
C CYS A 603 -1.94 26.40 38.19
N GLN A 604 -0.83 26.99 38.58
CA GLN A 604 -0.14 26.65 39.82
C GLN A 604 -1.03 26.96 41.04
N ARG A 605 -1.67 28.14 41.08
CA ARG A 605 -2.57 28.54 42.17
C ARG A 605 -3.83 27.68 42.26
N THR A 606 -4.30 27.10 41.16
CA THR A 606 -5.41 26.13 41.17
C THR A 606 -4.97 24.74 41.65
N GLY A 607 -3.66 24.54 41.87
CA GLY A 607 -3.09 23.36 42.51
C GLY A 607 -2.46 22.36 41.53
N GLN A 608 -2.22 22.73 40.26
CA GLN A 608 -1.48 21.88 39.32
C GLN A 608 0.02 21.95 39.63
N ALA A 609 0.69 20.79 39.61
CA ALA A 609 2.15 20.76 39.69
C ALA A 609 2.73 20.99 38.29
N ILE A 610 3.63 21.96 38.15
CA ILE A 610 4.23 22.31 36.85
C ILE A 610 5.71 21.99 36.92
N VAL A 611 6.21 21.28 35.91
CA VAL A 611 7.63 20.98 35.74
C VAL A 611 8.04 21.51 34.38
N LEU A 612 8.94 22.48 34.34
CA LEU A 612 9.38 23.11 33.10
C LEU A 612 10.88 22.94 32.89
N THR A 613 11.30 22.80 31.64
CA THR A 613 12.70 22.98 31.26
C THR A 613 12.87 24.39 30.71
N SER A 614 13.97 25.03 31.11
CA SER A 614 14.36 26.30 30.51
C SER A 614 15.88 26.39 30.40
N HIS A 615 16.32 27.27 29.52
CA HIS A 615 17.67 27.79 29.47
C HIS A 615 17.73 29.26 29.95
N SER A 616 16.57 29.86 30.27
CA SER A 616 16.46 31.23 30.77
C SER A 616 16.29 31.22 32.28
N MET A 617 17.24 31.84 32.99
CA MET A 617 17.12 32.05 34.43
C MET A 617 15.92 32.94 34.77
N GLU A 618 15.63 33.95 33.94
CA GLU A 618 14.51 34.87 34.14
C GLU A 618 13.15 34.14 34.16
N GLU A 619 12.99 33.11 33.34
CA GLU A 619 11.78 32.30 33.30
C GLU A 619 11.61 31.47 34.59
N CYS A 620 12.70 30.87 35.07
CA CYS A 620 12.68 30.10 36.31
C CYS A 620 12.58 30.96 37.58
N GLU A 621 12.98 32.24 37.53
CA GLU A 621 12.82 33.17 38.65
C GLU A 621 11.41 33.79 38.71
N ALA A 622 10.74 33.92 37.56
CA ALA A 622 9.41 34.51 37.48
C ALA A 622 8.27 33.54 37.85
N LEU A 623 8.49 32.23 37.71
CA LEU A 623 7.53 31.14 37.95
C LEU A 623 7.95 30.32 39.18
#